data_AF-A0A843HER3-F1
#
_entry.id   AF-A0A843HER3-F1
#
_cell.length_a   1.000
_cell.length_b   1.000
_cell.length_c   1.000
_cell.angle_alpha   90.00
_cell.angle_beta   90.00
_cell.angle_gamma   90.00
#
_symmetry.space_group_name_H-M   'P 1'
#
loop_
_entity.id
_entity.type
_entity.pdbx_description
1 polymer ?
#
loop_
_entity_poly.entity_id
_entity_poly.type
_entity_poly.pdbx_seq_one_letter_code
_entity_poly.pdbx_strand_id
1 'polypeptide(L)' 'MNTENNFPKTDNQKPVTDGTNQINDELAAQQVEFDPVDEIRRYYELKEDGIITEEEFEQKKKQLLDLE' A
#
# COMPACT_ATOMS: atom_id res chain seq x y z
N MET A 1 -34.13 9.12 42.47
CA MET A 1 -33.19 8.27 41.74
C MET A 1 -33.14 8.76 40.32
N ASN A 2 -32.02 9.36 39.95
CA ASN A 2 -31.72 9.80 38.59
C ASN A 2 -30.19 9.92 38.53
N THR A 3 -29.63 9.06 37.70
CA THR A 3 -28.22 8.72 37.56
C THR A 3 -27.45 9.82 36.86
N GLU A 4 -26.30 10.18 37.42
CA GLU A 4 -25.30 11.07 36.85
C GLU A 4 -24.73 10.45 35.57
N ASN A 5 -25.12 10.96 34.40
CA ASN A 5 -24.44 10.69 33.15
C ASN A 5 -23.34 11.74 32.96
N ASN A 6 -22.14 11.42 33.45
CA ASN A 6 -20.93 12.17 33.17
C ASN A 6 -20.29 11.66 31.86
N PHE A 7 -20.61 12.29 30.73
CA PHE A 7 -19.82 12.18 29.51
C PHE A 7 -19.06 13.50 29.30
N PRO A 8 -17.71 13.51 29.37
CA PRO A 8 -16.97 14.68 28.94
C PRO A 8 -17.10 14.85 27.42
N LYS A 9 -17.76 15.94 27.01
CA LYS A 9 -17.66 16.49 25.65
C LYS A 9 -16.22 16.97 25.46
N THR A 10 -15.49 16.40 24.52
CA THR A 10 -14.26 17.02 24.02
C THR A 10 -14.65 18.00 22.93
N ASP A 11 -14.46 19.28 23.24
CA ASP A 11 -14.72 20.40 22.37
C ASP A 11 -13.78 20.41 21.17
N ASN A 12 -14.40 20.54 19.99
CA ASN A 12 -13.74 20.99 18.78
C ASN A 12 -13.24 22.43 18.98
N GLN A 13 -11.93 22.60 19.12
CA GLN A 13 -11.27 23.88 18.81
C GLN A 13 -10.21 23.63 17.74
N LYS A 14 -10.58 23.97 16.50
CA LYS A 14 -9.67 24.16 15.38
C LYS A 14 -9.16 25.60 15.44
N PRO A 15 -7.84 25.84 15.49
CA PRO A 15 -7.28 27.05 14.92
C PRO A 15 -6.56 26.69 13.61
N VAL A 16 -6.94 27.39 12.57
CA VAL A 16 -6.21 27.47 11.30
C VAL A 16 -4.95 28.29 11.49
N THR A 17 -3.80 27.79 11.05
CA THR A 17 -2.60 28.56 10.69
C THR A 17 -1.86 27.72 9.64
N ASP A 18 -2.02 28.01 8.36
CA ASP A 18 -1.24 28.94 7.54
C ASP A 18 -0.01 28.26 6.94
N GLY A 19 0.15 28.41 5.62
CA GLY A 19 0.92 27.50 4.78
C GLY A 19 2.44 27.61 4.93
N THR A 20 3.10 26.46 4.92
CA THR A 20 4.48 26.33 4.45
C THR A 20 4.59 25.16 3.49
N ASN A 21 4.49 25.48 2.20
CA ASN A 21 5.11 24.70 1.12
C ASN A 21 6.61 24.60 1.40
N GLN A 22 7.12 23.40 1.68
CA GLN A 22 8.54 23.04 1.50
C GLN A 22 8.60 21.65 0.86
N ILE A 23 8.47 21.66 -0.47
CA ILE A 23 9.23 20.86 -1.42
C ILE A 23 10.57 20.39 -0.86
N ASN A 24 10.73 19.08 -0.69
CA ASN A 24 12.01 18.39 -0.67
C ASN A 24 11.91 17.23 -1.67
N ASP A 25 11.98 17.55 -2.96
CA ASP A 25 12.59 16.68 -3.95
C ASP A 25 14.06 16.58 -3.58
N GLU A 26 14.54 15.38 -3.21
CA GLU A 26 15.83 14.83 -3.64
C GLU A 26 16.08 13.45 -2.96
N LEU A 27 15.89 12.40 -3.76
CA LEU A 27 16.59 11.10 -3.66
C LEU A 27 16.27 10.21 -2.43
N ALA A 28 15.00 10.00 -2.12
CA ALA A 28 14.62 8.75 -1.47
C ALA A 28 14.62 7.65 -2.54
N ALA A 29 15.71 6.90 -2.61
CA ALA A 29 15.82 5.69 -3.41
C ALA A 29 14.50 4.90 -3.32
N GLN A 30 13.87 4.68 -4.47
CA GLN A 30 12.65 3.90 -4.63
C GLN A 30 12.92 2.48 -4.15
N GLN A 31 12.86 2.27 -2.84
CA GLN A 31 12.63 0.98 -2.24
C GLN A 31 11.16 0.69 -2.54
N VAL A 32 10.89 0.29 -3.79
CA VAL A 32 9.65 -0.42 -4.10
C VAL A 32 9.75 -1.65 -3.22
N GLU A 33 9.03 -1.65 -2.09
CA GLU A 33 8.91 -2.85 -1.29
C GLU A 33 8.43 -3.95 -2.22
N PHE A 34 9.22 -5.02 -2.27
CA PHE A 34 8.90 -6.17 -3.10
C PHE A 34 7.67 -6.84 -2.49
N ASP A 35 6.49 -6.61 -3.09
CA ASP A 35 5.27 -7.32 -2.77
C ASP A 35 5.12 -8.51 -3.73
N PRO A 36 5.21 -9.77 -3.23
CA PRO A 36 5.02 -10.95 -4.06
C PRO A 36 3.68 -10.95 -4.81
N VAL A 37 2.64 -10.34 -4.25
CA VAL A 37 1.31 -10.27 -4.87
C VAL A 37 1.32 -9.38 -6.11
N ASP A 38 2.01 -8.24 -6.04
CA ASP A 38 2.10 -7.32 -7.17
C ASP A 38 2.94 -7.89 -8.29
N GLU A 39 4.00 -8.62 -7.97
CA GLU A 39 4.77 -9.36 -8.98
C GLU A 39 3.94 -10.48 -9.63
N ILE A 40 3.13 -11.22 -8.86
CA ILE A 40 2.19 -12.21 -9.44
C ILE A 40 1.21 -11.55 -10.41
N ARG A 41 0.66 -10.38 -10.07
CA ARG A 41 -0.23 -9.63 -10.99
C ARG A 41 0.50 -9.22 -12.26
N ARG A 42 1.72 -8.70 -12.13
CA ARG A 42 2.55 -8.29 -13.26
C ARG A 42 2.85 -9.46 -14.20
N TYR A 43 3.22 -10.62 -13.65
CA TYR A 43 3.44 -11.81 -14.48
C TYR A 43 2.14 -12.31 -15.12
N TYR A 44 1.00 -12.17 -14.47
CA TYR A 44 -0.29 -12.52 -15.05
C TYR A 44 -0.62 -11.64 -16.27
N GLU A 45 -0.41 -10.33 -16.18
CA GLU A 45 -0.58 -9.41 -17.31
C GLU A 45 0.35 -9.78 -18.49
N LEU A 46 1.63 -10.06 -18.21
CA LEU A 46 2.57 -10.49 -19.25
C LEU A 46 2.14 -11.80 -19.93
N LYS A 47 1.45 -12.69 -19.20
CA LYS A 47 0.91 -13.92 -19.75
C LYS A 47 -0.28 -13.65 -20.67
N GLU A 48 -1.22 -12.81 -20.23
CA GLU A 48 -2.38 -12.41 -21.03
C GLU A 48 -1.98 -11.65 -22.30
N ASP A 49 -0.91 -10.86 -22.22
CA ASP A 49 -0.29 -10.18 -23.37
C ASP A 49 0.47 -11.14 -24.31
N GLY A 50 0.61 -12.41 -23.92
CA GLY A 50 1.34 -13.43 -24.69
C GLY A 50 2.86 -13.24 -24.69
N ILE A 51 3.40 -12.44 -23.77
CA ILE A 51 4.85 -12.18 -23.62
C ILE A 51 5.54 -13.36 -22.93
N ILE A 52 4.87 -13.96 -21.94
CA ILE A 52 5.32 -15.20 -21.29
C ILE A 52 4.29 -16.30 -21.49
N THR A 53 4.74 -17.54 -21.42
CA THR A 53 3.88 -18.72 -21.46
C THR A 53 3.23 -19.01 -20.10
N GLU A 54 2.15 -19.81 -20.10
CA GLU A 54 1.52 -20.29 -18.85
C GLU A 54 2.52 -21.02 -17.95
N GLU A 55 3.43 -21.79 -18.53
CA GLU A 55 4.46 -22.53 -17.79
C GLU A 55 5.43 -21.59 -17.08
N GLU A 56 5.89 -20.53 -17.75
CA GLU A 56 6.77 -19.51 -17.18
C GLU A 56 6.07 -18.71 -16.06
N PHE A 57 4.78 -18.40 -16.23
CA PHE A 57 3.98 -17.75 -15.21
C PHE A 57 3.89 -18.60 -13.94
N GLU A 58 3.52 -19.88 -14.07
CA GLU A 58 3.34 -20.78 -12.93
C GLU A 58 4.66 -21.08 -12.20
N GLN A 59 5.78 -21.19 -12.92
CA GLN A 59 7.11 -21.32 -12.29
C GLN A 59 7.46 -20.10 -11.44
N LYS A 60 7.25 -18.88 -11.96
CA LYS A 60 7.53 -17.64 -11.25
C LYS A 60 6.61 -17.45 -10.05
N LYS A 61 5.32 -17.75 -10.21
CA LYS A 61 4.33 -17.70 -9.12
C LYS A 61 4.69 -18.63 -7.96
N LYS A 62 5.15 -19.85 -8.25
CA LYS A 62 5.63 -20.79 -7.20
C LYS A 62 6.86 -20.25 -6.48
N GLN A 63 7.82 -19.68 -7.22
CA GLN A 63 9.01 -19.04 -6.64
C GLN A 63 8.66 -17.85 -5.75
N LEU A 64 7.66 -17.05 -6.11
CA LEU A 64 7.21 -15.89 -5.32
C LEU A 64 6.44 -16.29 -4.05
N LEU A 65 5.85 -17.47 -4.03
CA LEU A 65 5.07 -17.99 -2.89
C LEU A 65 5.88 -18.96 -2.01
N ASP A 66 7.17 -19.15 -2.30
CA ASP A 66 8.04 -20.14 -1.65
C ASP A 66 7.41 -21.55 -1.58
N LEU A 67 6.63 -21.91 -2.61
CA LEU A 67 6.03 -23.23 -2.76
C LEU A 67 7.02 -24.13 -3.51
N GLU A 68 8.03 -24.63 -2.81
CA GLU A 68 9.01 -25.61 -3.33
C GLU A 68 8.46 -27.04 -3.32
#